data_AF-A0A349PKL4-F1
#
_entry.id   AF-A0A349PKL4-F1
#
_cell.length_a   1.000
_cell.length_b   1.000
_cell.length_c   1.000
_cell.angle_alpha   90.00
_cell.angle_beta   90.00
_cell.angle_gamma   90.00
#
_symmetry.space_group_name_H-M   'P 1'
#
loop_
_entity.id
_entity.type
_entity.pdbx_description
1 polymer ?
#
loop_
_entity_poly.entity_id
_entity_poly.type
_entity_poly.pdbx_seq_one_letter_code
_entity_poly.pdbx_strand_id
1 'polypeptide(L)'
;MVLSRFWLVIFISSIVFVIFSLFSGNSYTIDHVLNGKKDDPILISEKYIDQIPVFIKDSINKSEDKTFIINRDTLNADTTYVYKNKVVKIFSGVQKSDGLLPTCKSTLLDLILPLMAYLAFFCGLMELLIISGVSEKLAKVLSPVFVKVFP
;
A
#
# COMPACT_ATOMS: atom_id res chain seq x y z
N MET A 1 -14.91 3.81 -28.63
CA MET A 1 -13.69 2.98 -28.67
C MET A 1 -12.45 3.69 -28.09
N VAL A 2 -12.61 4.72 -27.25
CA VAL A 2 -11.49 5.45 -26.59
C VAL A 2 -11.15 4.84 -25.23
N LEU A 3 -12.17 4.39 -24.50
CA LEU A 3 -12.01 3.78 -23.18
C LEU A 3 -11.12 2.52 -23.23
N SER A 4 -11.32 1.63 -24.21
CA SER A 4 -10.47 0.44 -24.38
C SER A 4 -9.00 0.77 -24.66
N ARG A 5 -8.72 1.82 -25.44
CA ARG A 5 -7.36 2.25 -25.75
C ARG A 5 -6.68 2.88 -24.53
N PHE A 6 -7.43 3.61 -23.71
CA PHE A 6 -6.95 4.16 -22.44
C PHE A 6 -6.52 3.05 -21.46
N TRP A 7 -7.37 2.04 -21.27
CA TRP A 7 -7.04 0.89 -20.40
C TRP A 7 -5.80 0.11 -20.89
N LEU A 8 -5.68 -0.08 -22.21
CA LEU A 8 -4.55 -0.77 -22.81
C LEU A 8 -3.22 -0.03 -22.56
N VAL A 9 -3.21 1.30 -22.65
CA VAL A 9 -2.01 2.11 -22.38
C VAL A 9 -1.56 1.99 -20.93
N ILE A 10 -2.48 2.07 -19.96
CA ILE A 10 -2.16 1.90 -18.53
C ILE A 10 -1.60 0.50 -18.26
N PHE A 11 -2.20 -0.53 -18.86
CA PHE A 11 -1.77 -1.91 -18.68
C PHE A 11 -0.37 -2.18 -19.26
N ILE A 12 -0.09 -1.66 -20.45
CA ILE A 12 1.26 -1.77 -21.03
C ILE A 12 2.27 -0.95 -20.23
N SER A 13 1.90 0.24 -19.76
CA SER A 13 2.78 1.06 -18.92
C SER A 13 3.12 0.37 -17.60
N SER A 14 2.17 -0.35 -16.97
CA SER A 14 2.44 -1.05 -15.71
C SER A 14 3.38 -2.24 -15.91
N ILE A 15 3.23 -2.98 -17.02
CA ILE A 15 4.14 -4.08 -17.37
C ILE A 15 5.56 -3.55 -17.60
N VAL A 16 5.70 -2.49 -18.39
CA VAL A 16 7.02 -1.87 -18.67
C VAL A 16 7.67 -1.36 -17.39
N PHE A 17 6.89 -0.75 -16.48
CA PHE A 17 7.38 -0.28 -15.18
C PHE A 17 7.92 -1.44 -14.32
N VAL A 18 7.21 -2.57 -14.24
CA VAL A 18 7.66 -3.75 -13.49
C VAL A 18 8.95 -4.32 -14.07
N ILE A 19 9.04 -4.42 -15.40
CA ILE A 19 10.24 -4.91 -16.09
C ILE A 19 11.43 -3.98 -15.79
N PHE A 20 11.27 -2.67 -15.94
CA PHE A 20 12.33 -1.70 -15.68
C PHE A 20 12.77 -1.72 -14.20
N SER A 21 11.82 -1.81 -13.27
CA SER A 21 12.08 -1.91 -11.84
C SER A 21 12.89 -3.15 -11.50
N LEU A 22 12.63 -4.28 -12.16
CA LEU A 22 13.36 -5.53 -11.97
C LEU A 22 14.81 -5.44 -12.45
N PHE A 23 15.05 -4.79 -13.59
CA PHE A 23 16.40 -4.57 -14.12
C PHE A 23 17.19 -3.52 -13.32
N SER A 24 16.52 -2.59 -12.63
CA SER A 24 17.16 -1.51 -11.88
C SER A 24 17.69 -1.90 -10.49
N GLY A 25 17.56 -3.17 -10.08
CA GLY A 25 18.38 -3.78 -9.02
C GLY A 25 18.18 -3.31 -7.57
N ASN A 26 17.18 -2.48 -7.26
CA ASN A 26 17.03 -1.87 -5.93
C ASN A 26 16.24 -2.70 -4.91
N SER A 27 15.69 -3.86 -5.30
CA SER A 27 14.98 -4.78 -4.39
C SER A 27 15.18 -6.20 -4.87
N TYR A 28 15.90 -7.02 -4.10
CA TYR A 28 16.22 -8.41 -4.44
C TYR A 28 14.97 -9.31 -4.58
N THR A 29 13.80 -8.84 -4.13
CA THR A 29 12.56 -9.60 -4.19
C THR A 29 11.37 -8.69 -4.52
N ILE A 30 10.68 -8.98 -5.62
CA ILE A 30 9.42 -8.33 -6.03
C ILE A 30 8.32 -8.53 -4.97
N ASP A 31 8.42 -9.58 -4.16
CA ASP A 31 7.46 -9.92 -3.10
C ASP A 31 7.23 -8.77 -2.13
N HIS A 32 8.26 -8.00 -1.78
CA HIS A 32 8.09 -6.84 -0.91
C HIS A 32 7.25 -5.73 -1.57
N VAL A 33 7.39 -5.54 -2.89
CA VAL A 33 6.63 -4.55 -3.65
C VAL A 33 5.18 -5.00 -3.88
N LEU A 34 4.95 -6.31 -3.99
CA LEU A 34 3.61 -6.87 -4.23
C LEU A 34 2.82 -7.09 -2.95
N ASN A 35 3.43 -7.70 -1.95
CA ASN A 35 2.80 -8.22 -0.73
C ASN A 35 3.27 -7.54 0.56
N GLY A 36 4.35 -6.76 0.53
CA GLY A 36 4.90 -6.14 1.73
C GLY A 36 3.85 -5.29 2.43
N LYS A 37 3.84 -5.26 3.76
CA LYS A 37 2.99 -4.34 4.50
C LYS A 37 3.81 -3.17 5.01
N LYS A 38 3.13 -2.06 5.26
CA LYS A 38 3.72 -0.94 5.97
C LYS A 38 4.30 -1.44 7.31
N ASP A 39 5.49 -0.94 7.63
CA ASP A 39 6.26 -1.24 8.85
C ASP A 39 6.91 -2.65 8.90
N ASP A 40 6.75 -3.49 7.86
CA ASP A 40 7.48 -4.76 7.77
C ASP A 40 8.98 -4.52 7.50
N PRO A 41 9.89 -5.31 8.13
CA PRO A 41 11.32 -5.18 7.91
C PRO A 41 11.72 -5.69 6.52
N ILE A 42 12.46 -4.85 5.77
CA ILE A 42 12.85 -5.19 4.40
C ILE A 42 14.02 -6.17 4.43
N LEU A 43 13.80 -7.38 3.94
CA LEU A 43 14.87 -8.37 3.77
C LEU A 43 15.75 -7.98 2.58
N ILE A 44 17.00 -7.61 2.85
CA ILE A 44 17.96 -7.22 1.81
C ILE A 44 18.76 -8.43 1.30
N SER A 45 19.13 -9.35 2.19
CA SER A 45 19.99 -10.47 1.82
C SER A 45 19.87 -11.64 2.80
N GLU A 46 20.06 -12.86 2.27
CA GLU A 46 20.27 -14.07 3.05
C GLU A 46 21.68 -14.58 2.78
N LYS A 47 22.48 -14.80 3.83
CA LYS A 47 23.84 -15.33 3.72
C LYS A 47 24.05 -16.48 4.68
N TYR A 48 24.88 -17.43 4.29
CA TYR A 48 25.32 -18.50 5.19
C TYR A 48 26.23 -17.95 6.28
N ILE A 49 26.24 -18.61 7.43
CA ILE A 49 26.99 -18.16 8.61
C ILE A 49 28.51 -18.07 8.38
N ASP A 50 29.03 -18.83 7.41
CA ASP A 50 30.44 -18.86 7.04
C ASP A 50 30.85 -17.73 6.08
N GLN A 51 29.88 -17.06 5.47
CA GLN A 51 30.10 -15.91 4.57
C GLN A 51 30.00 -14.56 5.31
N ILE A 52 29.82 -14.60 6.62
CA ILE A 52 29.55 -13.43 7.46
C ILE A 52 30.76 -13.15 8.33
N PRO A 53 31.13 -11.87 8.55
CA PRO A 53 32.24 -11.52 9.42
C PRO A 53 32.14 -12.18 10.80
N VAL A 54 33.27 -12.67 11.30
CA VAL A 54 33.39 -13.39 12.58
C VAL A 54 32.76 -12.59 13.74
N PHE A 55 32.91 -11.26 13.73
CA PHE A 55 32.31 -10.35 14.70
C PHE A 55 30.78 -10.47 14.81
N ILE A 56 30.08 -10.63 13.68
CA ILE A 56 28.61 -10.78 13.64
C ILE A 56 28.23 -12.20 14.07
N LYS A 57 29.00 -13.21 13.64
CA LYS A 57 28.81 -14.61 14.05
C LYS A 57 28.89 -14.77 15.57
N ASP A 58 29.89 -14.17 16.19
CA ASP A 58 30.10 -14.21 17.63
C ASP A 58 28.99 -13.46 18.39
N SER A 59 28.55 -12.32 17.85
CA SER A 59 27.50 -11.51 18.46
C SER A 59 26.11 -12.18 18.37
N ILE A 60 25.80 -12.85 17.26
CA ILE A 60 24.58 -13.67 17.11
C ILE A 60 24.60 -14.85 18.08
N ASN A 61 25.73 -15.55 18.21
CA ASN A 61 25.87 -16.70 19.11
C ASN A 61 25.82 -16.30 20.59
N LYS A 62 26.14 -15.05 20.92
CA LYS A 62 26.09 -14.50 22.28
C LYS A 62 24.67 -14.07 22.70
N SER A 63 23.78 -13.82 21.74
CA SER A 63 22.38 -13.45 22.00
C SER A 63 21.50 -14.70 22.15
N GLU A 64 20.64 -14.74 23.18
CA GLU A 64 19.69 -15.85 23.40
C GLU A 64 18.69 -15.97 22.22
N ASP A 65 18.29 -14.84 21.66
CA ASP A 65 17.36 -14.74 20.52
C ASP A 65 18.04 -14.80 19.14
N LYS A 66 19.35 -15.07 19.09
CA LYS A 66 20.17 -15.14 17.85
C LYS A 66 19.95 -13.97 16.89
N THR A 67 19.78 -12.79 17.48
CA THR A 67 19.48 -11.54 16.78
C THR A 67 20.53 -10.51 17.15
N PHE A 68 21.10 -9.86 16.14
CA PHE A 68 22.11 -8.81 16.32
C PHE A 68 21.71 -7.57 15.53
N ILE A 69 21.61 -6.43 16.21
CA ILE A 69 21.22 -5.16 15.62
C ILE A 69 22.45 -4.27 15.58
N ILE A 70 22.81 -3.79 14.39
CA ILE A 70 23.86 -2.78 14.21
C ILE A 70 23.17 -1.46 13.89
N ASN A 71 23.16 -0.56 14.87
CA ASN A 71 22.79 0.83 14.68
C ASN A 71 24.08 1.66 14.66
N ARG A 72 24.68 1.81 13.47
CA ARG A 72 26.02 2.42 13.31
C ARG A 72 25.97 3.89 12.91
N ASP A 73 24.84 4.36 12.41
CA ASP A 73 24.73 5.68 11.79
C ASP A 73 23.27 6.16 11.81
N THR A 74 23.05 7.43 12.14
CA THR A 74 21.71 8.04 12.18
C THR A 74 21.14 8.30 10.78
N LEU A 75 21.97 8.20 9.74
CA LEU A 75 21.62 8.43 8.34
C LEU A 75 21.28 7.14 7.56
N ASN A 76 21.70 5.98 8.05
CA ASN A 76 21.49 4.69 7.38
C ASN A 76 20.48 3.84 8.16
N ALA A 77 19.61 3.13 7.45
CA ALA A 77 18.58 2.32 8.09
C ALA A 77 19.20 1.18 8.90
N ASP A 78 18.70 0.99 10.13
CA ASP A 78 19.17 -0.03 11.07
C ASP A 78 19.28 -1.40 10.40
N THR A 79 20.46 -2.01 10.49
CA THR A 79 20.70 -3.33 9.91
C THR A 79 20.56 -4.39 11.00
N THR A 80 19.56 -5.25 10.85
CA THR A 80 19.25 -6.31 11.79
C THR A 80 19.60 -7.67 11.17
N TYR A 81 20.43 -8.43 11.88
CA TYR A 81 20.85 -9.76 11.50
C TYR A 81 20.10 -10.78 12.36
N VAL A 82 19.32 -11.64 11.72
CA VAL A 82 18.58 -12.71 12.41
C VAL A 82 19.02 -14.05 11.87
N TYR A 83 19.54 -14.92 12.73
CA TYR A 83 19.89 -16.28 12.33
C TYR A 83 18.70 -17.23 12.42
N LYS A 84 18.23 -17.73 11.28
CA LYS A 84 17.09 -18.65 11.19
C LYS A 84 17.35 -19.68 10.10
N ASN A 85 17.08 -20.96 10.38
CA ASN A 85 17.21 -22.05 9.40
C ASN A 85 18.60 -22.16 8.74
N LYS A 86 19.69 -22.05 9.52
CA LYS A 86 21.09 -22.15 9.04
C LYS A 86 21.56 -21.02 8.12
N VAL A 87 20.74 -20.00 7.92
CA VAL A 87 21.08 -18.78 7.19
C VAL A 87 20.87 -17.56 8.09
N VAL A 88 21.66 -16.51 7.88
CA VAL A 88 21.45 -15.21 8.50
C VAL A 88 20.69 -14.34 7.52
N LYS A 89 19.51 -13.89 7.95
CA LYS A 89 18.68 -12.93 7.25
C LYS A 89 19.10 -11.53 7.67
N ILE A 90 19.41 -10.69 6.69
CA ILE A 90 19.83 -9.31 6.87
C ILE A 90 18.65 -8.42 6.50
N PHE A 91 18.09 -7.76 7.49
CA PHE A 91 17.03 -6.77 7.33
C PHE A 91 17.62 -5.38 7.40
N SER A 92 17.08 -4.44 6.63
CA SER A 92 17.44 -3.03 6.77
C SER A 92 16.23 -2.15 6.61
N GLY A 93 15.98 -1.33 7.63
CA GLY A 93 14.84 -0.43 7.67
C GLY A 93 13.48 -1.12 7.66
N VAL A 94 12.45 -0.29 7.52
CA VAL A 94 11.05 -0.70 7.50
C VAL A 94 10.38 -0.18 6.24
N GLN A 95 9.39 -0.92 5.77
CA GLN A 95 8.61 -0.53 4.62
C GLN A 95 7.78 0.73 4.92
N LYS A 96 7.97 1.78 4.11
CA LYS A 96 7.24 3.05 4.28
C LYS A 96 5.78 2.99 3.85
N SER A 97 5.44 2.09 2.93
CA SER A 97 4.10 1.98 2.34
C SER A 97 3.74 0.54 2.05
N ASP A 98 2.46 0.20 2.16
CA ASP A 98 1.94 -1.08 1.72
C ASP A 98 2.33 -1.40 0.26
N GLY A 99 2.50 -2.69 0.01
CA GLY A 99 2.69 -3.25 -1.31
C GLY A 99 1.40 -3.15 -2.12
N LEU A 100 1.53 -3.40 -3.41
CA LEU A 100 0.47 -3.15 -4.38
C LEU A 100 -0.82 -3.93 -4.07
N LEU A 101 -0.71 -5.20 -3.66
CA LEU A 101 -1.88 -6.04 -3.35
C LEU A 101 -2.59 -5.60 -2.04
N PRO A 102 -1.89 -5.40 -0.90
CA PRO A 102 -2.51 -4.83 0.28
C PRO A 102 -3.13 -3.45 0.04
N THR A 103 -2.48 -2.56 -0.71
CA THR A 103 -3.02 -1.23 -1.04
C THR A 103 -4.29 -1.34 -1.87
N CYS A 104 -4.32 -2.21 -2.90
CA CYS A 104 -5.52 -2.43 -3.70
C CYS A 104 -6.67 -2.99 -2.87
N LYS A 105 -6.38 -3.94 -1.96
CA LYS A 105 -7.38 -4.49 -1.05
C LYS A 105 -7.99 -3.42 -0.16
N SER A 106 -7.15 -2.62 0.51
CA SER A 106 -7.62 -1.54 1.39
C SER A 106 -8.39 -0.48 0.59
N THR A 107 -7.89 -0.08 -0.58
CA THR A 107 -8.62 0.87 -1.45
C THR A 107 -10.00 0.33 -1.84
N LEU A 108 -10.10 -0.95 -2.21
CA LEU A 108 -11.36 -1.53 -2.63
C LEU A 108 -12.35 -1.64 -1.46
N LEU A 109 -11.91 -2.22 -0.34
CA LEU A 109 -12.78 -2.50 0.80
C LEU A 109 -13.07 -1.30 1.68
N ASP A 110 -12.07 -0.45 1.92
CA ASP A 110 -12.17 0.64 2.90
C ASP A 110 -12.64 1.94 2.24
N LEU A 111 -12.43 2.10 0.93
CA LEU A 111 -12.78 3.33 0.21
C LEU A 111 -13.90 3.10 -0.82
N ILE A 112 -13.69 2.22 -1.80
CA ILE A 112 -14.62 2.08 -2.93
C ILE A 112 -15.97 1.51 -2.46
N LEU A 113 -15.96 0.47 -1.64
CA LEU A 113 -17.19 -0.20 -1.19
C LEU A 113 -18.08 0.72 -0.32
N PRO A 114 -17.56 1.42 0.70
CA PRO A 114 -18.35 2.41 1.44
C PRO A 114 -18.88 3.54 0.57
N LEU A 115 -18.06 4.04 -0.38
CA LEU A 115 -18.50 5.11 -1.26
C LEU A 115 -19.65 4.69 -2.18
N MET A 116 -19.60 3.47 -2.73
CA MET A 116 -20.72 2.90 -3.48
C MET A 116 -21.96 2.74 -2.60
N ALA A 117 -21.80 2.31 -1.35
CA ALA A 117 -22.91 2.18 -0.41
C ALA A 117 -23.56 3.55 -0.10
N TYR A 118 -22.76 4.59 0.15
CA TYR A 118 -23.27 5.95 0.33
C TYR A 118 -24.00 6.46 -0.91
N LEU A 119 -23.41 6.28 -2.09
CA LEU A 119 -24.04 6.70 -3.34
C LEU A 119 -25.39 5.98 -3.56
N ALA A 120 -25.43 4.67 -3.37
CA ALA A 120 -26.65 3.87 -3.50
C ALA A 120 -27.72 4.30 -2.47
N PHE A 121 -27.30 4.55 -1.22
CA PHE A 121 -28.19 5.04 -0.17
C PHE A 121 -28.81 6.40 -0.51
N PHE A 122 -27.99 7.38 -0.91
CA PHE A 122 -28.50 8.70 -1.32
C PHE A 122 -29.37 8.62 -2.57
N CYS A 123 -29.00 7.78 -3.54
CA CYS A 123 -29.81 7.57 -4.74
C CYS A 123 -31.18 6.98 -4.38
N GLY A 124 -31.23 6.02 -3.44
CA GLY A 124 -32.49 5.47 -2.93
C GLY A 124 -33.35 6.48 -2.17
N LEU A 125 -32.75 7.33 -1.33
CA LEU A 125 -33.47 8.42 -0.65
C LEU A 125 -34.06 9.42 -1.66
N MET A 126 -33.28 9.80 -2.67
CA MET A 126 -33.73 10.72 -3.72
C MET A 126 -34.89 10.11 -4.52
N GLU A 127 -34.82 8.83 -4.86
CA GLU A 127 -35.91 8.14 -5.56
C GLU A 127 -37.21 8.15 -4.73
N LEU A 128 -37.13 7.88 -3.43
CA LEU A 128 -38.29 7.96 -2.53
C LEU A 128 -38.86 9.39 -2.44
N LEU A 129 -38.00 10.42 -2.42
CA LEU A 129 -38.42 11.83 -2.43
C LEU A 129 -39.08 12.25 -3.76
N ILE A 130 -38.66 11.65 -4.87
CA ILE A 130 -39.25 11.86 -6.19
C ILE A 130 -40.63 11.19 -6.25
N ILE A 131 -40.72 9.90 -5.93
CA ILE A 131 -41.97 9.12 -5.99
C ILE A 131 -43.03 9.68 -5.02
N SER A 132 -42.61 10.18 -3.84
CA SER A 132 -43.53 10.77 -2.86
C SER A 132 -44.02 12.19 -3.20
N GLY A 133 -43.51 12.82 -4.27
CA GLY A 133 -43.82 14.21 -4.63
C GLY A 133 -43.31 15.25 -3.62
N VAL A 134 -42.57 14.82 -2.60
CA VAL A 134 -41.99 15.69 -1.56
C VAL A 134 -40.89 16.57 -2.16
N SER A 135 -40.13 16.04 -3.12
CA SER A 135 -39.12 16.78 -3.89
C SER A 135 -39.70 18.05 -4.56
N GLU A 136 -40.88 17.95 -5.16
CA GLU A 136 -41.54 19.06 -5.87
C GLU A 136 -42.05 20.13 -4.90
N LYS A 137 -42.56 19.70 -3.73
CA LYS A 137 -42.93 20.61 -2.63
C LYS A 137 -41.72 21.31 -2.02
N LEU A 138 -40.64 20.59 -1.75
CA LEU A 138 -39.38 21.15 -1.26
C LEU A 138 -38.81 22.16 -2.24
N ALA A 139 -38.81 21.85 -3.54
CA ALA A 139 -38.34 22.75 -4.58
C ALA A 139 -39.12 24.07 -4.59
N LYS A 140 -40.46 24.04 -4.52
CA LYS A 140 -41.28 25.26 -4.43
C LYS A 140 -40.98 26.11 -3.19
N VAL A 141 -40.71 25.49 -2.05
CA VAL A 141 -40.40 26.19 -0.79
C VAL A 141 -38.99 26.77 -0.79
N LEU A 142 -38.00 26.06 -1.35
CA LEU A 142 -36.60 26.46 -1.37
C LEU A 142 -36.27 27.42 -2.52
N SER A 143 -37.01 27.38 -3.64
CA SER A 143 -36.81 28.24 -4.81
C SER A 143 -36.74 29.75 -4.49
N PRO A 144 -37.61 30.36 -3.67
CA PRO A 144 -37.52 31.79 -3.35
C PRO A 144 -36.27 32.16 -2.53
N VAL A 145 -35.71 31.22 -1.77
CA VAL A 145 -34.45 31.44 -1.03
C VAL A 145 -33.26 31.37 -1.99
N PHE A 146 -33.26 30.41 -2.91
CA PHE A 146 -32.19 30.27 -3.92
C PHE A 146 -32.11 31.47 -4.87
N VAL A 147 -33.25 32.00 -5.36
CA VAL A 147 -33.29 33.20 -6.23
C VAL A 147 -32.77 34.45 -5.51
N LYS A 148 -32.82 34.48 -4.17
CA LYS A 148 -32.36 35.62 -3.36
C LYS A 148 -30.87 35.54 -3.00
N VAL A 149 -30.32 34.34 -2.94
CA VAL A 149 -28.89 34.08 -2.63
C VAL A 149 -28.05 34.03 -3.92
N PHE A 150 -28.64 33.56 -5.01
CA PHE A 150 -28.04 33.49 -6.34
C PHE A 150 -28.90 34.31 -7.33
N PRO A 151 -28.65 35.62 -7.48
CA PRO A 151 -29.30 36.45 -8.50
C PRO A 151 -28.85 36.12 -9.93
#